data_AF-A0A936M6W6-F1
#
_entry.id   AF-A0A936M6W6-F1
#
_cell.length_a   1.000
_cell.length_b   1.000
_cell.length_c   1.000
_cell.angle_alpha   90.00
_cell.angle_beta   90.00
_cell.angle_gamma   90.00
#
_symmetry.space_group_name_H-M   'P 1'
#
loop_
_entity.id
_entity.type
_entity.pdbx_description
1 polymer ?
#
loop_
_entity_poly.entity_id
_entity_poly.type
_entity_poly.pdbx_seq_one_letter_code
_entity_poly.pdbx_strand_id
1 'polypeptide(L)'
;MNLKVYYQKIAEVEGRIAEEYPVVVSLETADGGRAGVLSETTPRVAAKMVVDGRVRLASDEEAKEFRERLAEERRIAEQKATASRMHITVLTESDLRAIKGSKPAK
;
A
#
# COMPACT_ATOMS: atom_id res chain seq x y z
N MET A 1 13.13 26.71 15.88
CA MET A 1 12.04 26.58 14.90
C MET A 1 10.76 27.18 15.47
N ASN A 2 10.04 28.02 14.72
CA ASN A 2 8.73 28.54 15.16
C ASN A 2 7.64 27.52 14.80
N LEU A 3 7.19 26.74 15.80
CA LEU A 3 6.23 25.65 15.61
C LEU A 3 4.89 26.15 15.05
N LYS A 4 4.44 27.34 15.47
CA LYS A 4 3.19 27.94 14.99
C LYS A 4 3.24 28.17 13.48
N VAL A 5 4.32 28.78 13.00
CA VAL A 5 4.54 29.04 11.57
C VAL A 5 4.68 27.72 10.80
N TYR A 6 5.35 26.73 11.37
CA TYR A 6 5.50 25.42 10.75
C TYR A 6 4.15 24.71 10.52
N TYR A 7 3.28 24.64 11.54
CA TYR A 7 1.96 24.03 11.37
C TYR A 7 1.02 24.86 10.49
N GLN A 8 1.16 26.18 10.46
CA GLN A 8 0.44 27.03 9.50
C GLN A 8 0.82 26.68 8.05
N LYS A 9 2.10 26.50 7.75
CA LYS A 9 2.55 26.08 6.42
C LYS A 9 2.02 24.71 6.04
N ILE A 10 1.96 23.76 6.97
CA ILE A 10 1.37 22.44 6.72
C ILE A 10 -0.09 22.58 6.34
N ALA A 11 -0.87 23.35 7.11
CA ALA A 11 -2.29 23.54 6.83
C ALA A 11 -2.53 24.25 5.48
N GLU A 12 -1.67 25.20 5.12
CA GLU A 12 -1.72 25.89 3.81
C GLU A 12 -1.45 24.94 2.64
N VAL A 13 -0.44 24.07 2.77
CA VAL A 13 -0.14 23.05 1.74
C VAL A 13 -1.23 22.00 1.68
N GLU A 14 -1.74 21.53 2.83
CA GLU A 14 -2.84 20.58 2.93
C GLU A 14 -4.09 21.08 2.19
N GLY A 15 -4.45 22.36 2.37
CA GLY A 15 -5.59 22.97 1.69
C GLY A 15 -5.44 23.12 0.16
N ARG A 16 -4.24 22.90 -0.39
CA ARG A 16 -3.98 22.88 -1.85
C ARG A 16 -4.05 21.49 -2.45
N ILE A 17 -4.07 20.45 -1.63
CA ILE A 17 -4.16 19.06 -2.08
C ILE A 17 -5.63 18.71 -2.22
N ALA A 18 -6.08 18.51 -3.46
CA ALA A 18 -7.48 18.21 -3.76
C ALA A 18 -7.83 16.72 -3.58
N GLU A 19 -6.86 15.82 -3.80
CA GLU A 19 -7.07 14.38 -3.71
C GLU A 19 -7.11 13.90 -2.25
N GLU A 20 -7.98 12.92 -1.96
CA GLU A 20 -8.06 12.28 -0.64
C GLU A 20 -6.80 11.42 -0.35
N TYR A 21 -6.21 10.82 -1.39
CA TYR A 21 -5.01 10.00 -1.31
C TYR A 21 -3.98 10.46 -2.35
N PRO A 22 -3.30 11.61 -2.12
CA PRO A 22 -2.28 12.09 -3.04
C PRO A 22 -1.10 11.13 -3.14
N VAL A 23 -0.56 11.00 -4.35
CA VAL A 23 0.71 10.33 -4.61
C VAL A 23 1.85 11.34 -4.43
N VAL A 24 2.86 10.97 -3.65
CA VAL A 24 4.08 11.77 -3.46
C VAL A 24 5.28 11.03 -4.04
N VAL A 25 6.26 11.80 -4.53
CA VAL A 25 7.55 11.30 -5.00
C VAL A 25 8.63 11.70 -4.00
N SER A 26 9.36 10.71 -3.47
CA SER A 26 10.46 10.96 -2.55
C SER A 26 11.59 11.73 -3.22
N LEU A 27 12.14 12.69 -2.48
CA LEU A 27 13.37 13.38 -2.83
C LEU A 27 14.55 12.68 -2.16
N GLU A 28 15.75 12.93 -2.68
CA GLU A 28 16.98 12.47 -2.01
C GLU A 28 17.10 13.20 -0.67
N THR A 29 17.21 12.44 0.42
CA THR A 29 17.43 13.00 1.75
C THR A 29 18.79 12.58 2.28
N ALA A 30 19.44 13.49 3.02
CA ALA A 30 20.73 13.22 3.66
C ALA A 30 20.72 12.00 4.61
N ASP A 31 19.53 11.63 5.09
CA ASP A 31 19.30 10.47 5.97
C ASP A 31 19.24 9.13 5.21
N GLY A 32 19.57 9.10 3.91
CA GLY A 32 19.58 7.89 3.09
C GLY A 32 18.25 7.57 2.39
N GLY A 33 17.39 8.57 2.21
CA GLY A 33 16.14 8.42 1.47
C GLY A 33 16.40 8.13 -0.01
N ARG A 34 15.80 7.04 -0.52
CA ARG A 34 15.85 6.73 -1.96
C ARG A 34 14.96 7.71 -2.71
N ALA A 35 15.54 8.51 -3.60
CA ALA A 35 14.81 9.40 -4.49
C ALA A 35 13.95 8.62 -5.51
N GLY A 36 12.83 9.21 -5.92
CA GLY A 36 11.99 8.70 -7.01
C GLY A 36 11.03 7.57 -6.62
N VAL A 37 10.88 7.27 -5.33
CA VAL A 37 9.89 6.31 -4.84
C VAL A 37 8.53 7.01 -4.78
N LEU A 38 7.54 6.44 -5.45
CA LEU A 38 6.16 6.90 -5.39
C LEU A 38 5.41 6.18 -4.27
N SER A 39 4.61 6.93 -3.51
CA SER A 39 3.78 6.37 -2.44
C SER A 39 2.49 7.17 -2.27
N GLU A 40 1.39 6.47 -2.01
CA GLU A 40 0.11 7.07 -1.59
C GLU A 40 0.11 7.36 -0.09
N THR A 41 -0.46 8.49 0.30
CA THR A 41 -0.56 8.93 1.68
C THR A 41 -1.80 9.79 1.88
N THR A 42 -2.09 10.21 3.12
CA THR A 42 -3.15 11.21 3.39
C THR A 42 -2.66 12.65 3.15
N PRO A 43 -3.56 13.63 2.90
CA PRO A 43 -3.19 14.98 2.50
C PRO A 43 -2.35 15.70 3.55
N ARG A 44 -2.69 15.54 4.83
CA ARG A 44 -1.93 16.10 5.96
C ARG A 44 -0.49 15.57 6.01
N VAL A 45 -0.30 14.29 5.75
CA VAL A 45 1.02 13.66 5.78
C VAL A 45 1.83 14.09 4.55
N ALA A 46 1.22 14.13 3.36
CA ALA A 46 1.85 14.70 2.17
C ALA A 46 2.30 16.14 2.41
N ALA A 47 1.40 17.00 2.92
CA ALA A 47 1.69 18.39 3.21
C ALA A 47 2.86 18.56 4.19
N LYS A 48 2.88 17.77 5.26
CA LYS A 48 4.02 17.73 6.19
C LYS A 48 5.32 17.37 5.48
N MET A 49 5.32 16.28 4.70
CA MET A 49 6.52 15.82 3.99
C MET A 49 7.01 16.83 2.94
N VAL A 50 6.10 17.57 2.32
CA VAL A 50 6.43 18.67 1.39
C VAL A 50 7.06 19.84 2.13
N VAL A 51 6.50 20.27 3.26
CA VAL A 51 7.08 21.35 4.09
C VAL A 51 8.46 20.94 4.64
N ASP A 52 8.63 19.67 4.99
CA ASP A 52 9.90 19.09 5.43
C ASP A 52 10.92 18.94 4.28
N GLY A 53 10.52 19.20 3.02
CA GLY A 53 11.40 19.09 1.85
C GLY A 53 11.80 17.66 1.50
N ARG A 54 11.03 16.66 1.96
CA ARG A 54 11.34 15.23 1.78
C ARG A 54 10.69 14.63 0.54
N VAL A 55 9.62 15.24 0.06
CA VAL A 55 8.85 14.76 -1.09
C VAL A 55 8.38 15.94 -1.93
N ARG A 56 8.01 15.64 -3.18
CA ARG A 56 7.17 16.50 -4.03
C ARG A 56 5.84 15.79 -4.31
N LEU A 57 4.80 16.55 -4.67
CA LEU A 57 3.59 15.95 -5.24
C LEU A 57 3.95 15.33 -6.60
N ALA A 58 3.38 14.16 -6.88
CA ALA A 58 3.49 13.53 -8.19
C ALA A 58 2.68 14.33 -9.22
N SER A 59 3.06 14.24 -10.50
CA SER A 59 2.17 14.71 -11.57
C SER A 59 0.97 13.78 -11.72
N ASP A 60 -0.06 14.24 -12.45
CA ASP A 60 -1.26 13.43 -12.72
C ASP A 60 -0.89 12.13 -13.47
N GLU A 61 0.06 12.19 -14.40
CA GLU A 61 0.57 11.03 -15.12
C GLU A 61 1.32 10.06 -14.20
N GLU A 62 2.24 10.56 -13.39
CA GLU A 62 3.00 9.76 -12.43
C GLU A 62 2.08 9.06 -11.42
N ALA A 63 1.07 9.78 -10.92
CA ALA A 63 0.08 9.25 -9.99
C ALA A 63 -0.80 8.18 -10.66
N LYS A 64 -1.17 8.37 -11.93
CA LYS A 64 -1.93 7.38 -12.71
C LYS A 64 -1.11 6.10 -12.92
N GLU A 65 0.14 6.20 -13.38
CA GLU A 65 1.02 5.05 -13.60
C GLU A 65 1.32 4.29 -12.30
N PHE A 66 1.45 5.01 -11.18
CA PHE A 66 1.59 4.38 -9.87
C PHE A 66 0.38 3.54 -9.50
N ARG A 67 -0.83 4.10 -9.66
CA ARG A 67 -2.09 3.41 -9.35
C ARG A 67 -2.31 2.19 -10.23
N GLU A 68 -1.99 2.28 -11.52
CA GLU A 68 -2.08 1.14 -12.44
C GLU A 68 -1.14 0.00 -12.04
N ARG A 69 0.12 0.31 -11.70
CA ARG A 69 1.06 -0.69 -11.17
C ARG A 69 0.56 -1.30 -9.87
N LEU A 70 0.11 -0.48 -8.93
CA LEU A 70 -0.37 -0.95 -7.64
C LEU A 70 -1.56 -1.90 -7.78
N ALA A 71 -2.49 -1.60 -8.70
CA ALA A 71 -3.62 -2.47 -9.00
C ALA A 71 -3.19 -3.82 -9.56
N GLU A 72 -2.19 -3.85 -10.45
CA GLU A 72 -1.67 -5.09 -11.03
C GLU A 72 -0.89 -5.91 -10.01
N GLU A 73 -0.01 -5.29 -9.22
CA GLU A 73 0.72 -5.95 -8.14
C GLU A 73 -0.24 -6.56 -7.11
N ARG A 74 -1.29 -5.82 -6.75
CA ARG A 74 -2.35 -6.32 -5.86
C ARG A 74 -3.05 -7.54 -6.46
N ARG A 75 -3.40 -7.51 -7.75
CA ARG A 75 -4.05 -8.65 -8.42
C ARG A 75 -3.16 -9.88 -8.39
N ILE A 76 -1.87 -9.74 -8.69
CA ILE A 76 -0.89 -10.84 -8.65
C ILE A 76 -0.76 -11.38 -7.22
N ALA A 77 -0.68 -10.50 -6.22
CA ALA A 77 -0.59 -10.89 -4.82
C ALA A 77 -1.85 -11.64 -4.34
N GLU A 78 -3.04 -11.18 -4.72
CA GLU A 78 -4.32 -11.83 -4.39
C GLU A 78 -4.42 -13.22 -5.04
N GLN A 79 -3.97 -13.39 -6.29
CA GLN A 79 -3.93 -14.70 -6.95
C GLN A 79 -2.98 -15.66 -6.23
N LYS A 80 -1.77 -15.20 -5.88
CA LYS A 80 -0.80 -16.01 -5.12
C LYS A 80 -1.34 -16.41 -3.75
N ALA A 81 -1.97 -15.47 -3.03
CA ALA A 81 -2.58 -15.72 -1.73
C ALA A 81 -3.75 -16.72 -1.80
N THR A 82 -4.50 -16.72 -2.90
CA THR A 82 -5.57 -17.69 -3.14
C THR A 82 -4.99 -19.08 -3.43
N ALA A 83 -3.96 -19.17 -4.28
CA ALA A 83 -3.28 -20.43 -4.56
C ALA A 83 -2.61 -21.04 -3.31
N SER A 84 -2.01 -20.22 -2.44
CA SER A 84 -1.37 -20.70 -1.21
C SER A 84 -2.36 -21.20 -0.15
N ARG A 85 -3.64 -20.80 -0.20
CA ARG A 85 -4.68 -21.31 0.71
C ARG A 85 -5.21 -22.68 0.32
N MET A 86 -4.87 -23.21 -0.86
CA MET A 86 -5.22 -24.58 -1.23
C MET A 86 -4.33 -25.57 -0.47
N HIS A 87 -4.77 -26.02 0.69
CA HIS A 87 -4.20 -27.22 1.32
C HIS A 87 -4.63 -28.45 0.51
N ILE A 88 -3.71 -28.98 -0.31
CA ILE A 88 -3.88 -30.27 -0.98
C ILE A 88 -3.39 -31.35 -0.01
N THR A 89 -4.32 -32.04 0.63
CA THR A 89 -4.02 -33.27 1.37
C THR A 89 -4.25 -34.46 0.43
N VAL A 90 -3.16 -35.14 0.05
CA VAL A 90 -3.24 -36.40 -0.71
C VAL A 90 -3.61 -37.51 0.27
N LEU A 91 -4.82 -38.03 0.16
CA LEU A 91 -5.30 -39.18 0.95
C LEU A 91 -5.13 -40.46 0.12
N THR A 92 -4.69 -41.54 0.76
CA THR A 92 -4.67 -42.86 0.13
C THR A 92 -6.07 -43.47 0.10
N GLU A 93 -6.32 -44.46 -0.76
CA GLU A 93 -7.63 -45.10 -0.85
C GLU A 93 -8.06 -45.77 0.47
N SER A 94 -7.08 -46.27 1.23
CA SER A 94 -7.24 -46.77 2.60
C SER A 94 -7.78 -45.69 3.56
N ASP A 95 -7.21 -44.48 3.53
CA ASP A 95 -7.65 -43.36 4.38
C ASP A 95 -9.07 -42.92 4.03
N LEU A 96 -9.42 -42.91 2.74
CA LEU A 96 -10.75 -42.57 2.26
C LEU A 96 -11.82 -43.57 2.74
N ARG A 97 -11.48 -44.87 2.77
CA ARG A 97 -12.39 -45.91 3.27
C ARG A 97 -12.60 -45.81 4.79
N ALA A 98 -11.56 -45.46 5.55
CA ALA A 98 -11.67 -45.26 6.99
C ALA A 98 -12.64 -44.10 7.34
N ILE A 99 -12.55 -42.98 6.63
CA ILE A 99 -13.42 -41.81 6.85
C ILE A 99 -14.88 -42.09 6.43
N LYS A 100 -15.09 -42.82 5.33
CA LYS A 100 -16.44 -43.24 4.91
C LYS A 100 -17.09 -44.26 5.86
N GLY A 101 -16.30 -45.03 6.59
CA GLY A 101 -16.77 -46.00 7.58
C GLY A 101 -17.26 -45.40 8.90
N SER A 102 -16.77 -44.21 9.28
CA SER A 102 -17.20 -43.49 10.48
C SER A 102 -18.41 -42.59 10.18
N LYS A 103 -19.61 -43.15 10.34
CA LYS A 103 -20.87 -42.38 10.32
C LYS A 103 -20.90 -41.46 11.56
N PRO A 104 -21.26 -40.16 11.48
CA PRO A 104 -21.32 -39.31 12.66
C PRO A 104 -22.46 -39.79 13.58
N ALA A 105 -22.12 -40.07 14.84
CA ALA A 105 -23.10 -40.31 15.90
C ALA A 105 -23.86 -39.01 16.19
N LYS A 106 -25.17 -39.16 16.35
CA LYS A 106 -26.18 -38.10 16.50
C LYS A 106 -26.08 -37.40 17.85
#